data_AF-A0A3B0WU95-F1
#
_entry.id   AF-A0A3B0WU95-F1
#
_cell.length_a   1.000
_cell.length_b   1.000
_cell.length_c   1.000
_cell.angle_alpha   90.00
_cell.angle_beta   90.00
_cell.angle_gamma   90.00
#
_symmetry.space_group_name_H-M   'P 1'
#
loop_
_entity.id
_entity.type
_entity.pdbx_description
1 polymer ?
#
loop_
_entity_poly.entity_id
_entity_poly.type
_entity_poly.pdbx_seq_one_letter_code
_entity_poly.pdbx_strand_id
1 'polypeptide(L)' 'MEIDRIENALDRLPDILKKNLHRNLCTCNDVPKMDIIKAIVNGATTVQQIKIQTYATTGSGCCTQQVERLIECICSS' A
#
# COMPACT_ATOMS: atom_id res chain seq x y z
N MET A 1 -10.10 -14.54 8.59
CA MET A 1 -9.70 -15.00 7.25
C MET A 1 -9.00 -13.84 6.55
N GLU A 2 -8.02 -14.05 5.66
CA GLU A 2 -7.19 -12.94 5.10
C GLU A 2 -8.00 -11.80 4.47
N ILE A 3 -9.12 -12.15 3.82
CA ILE A 3 -10.08 -11.21 3.22
C ILE A 3 -10.59 -10.17 4.25
N ASP A 4 -10.98 -10.61 5.44
CA ASP A 4 -11.52 -9.76 6.51
C ASP A 4 -10.49 -8.70 6.97
N ARG A 5 -9.20 -9.04 6.99
CA ARG A 5 -8.15 -8.07 7.34
C ARG A 5 -7.95 -7.02 6.25
N ILE A 6 -8.10 -7.41 4.99
CA ILE A 6 -8.00 -6.49 3.85
C ILE A 6 -9.20 -5.54 3.85
N GLU A 7 -10.41 -6.04 4.07
CA GLU A 7 -11.63 -5.21 4.17
C GLU A 7 -11.51 -4.18 5.30
N ASN A 8 -11.10 -4.62 6.50
CA ASN A 8 -10.83 -3.73 7.62
C ASN A 8 -9.77 -2.66 7.30
N ALA A 9 -8.71 -3.01 6.55
CA ALA A 9 -7.70 -2.03 6.13
C ALA A 9 -8.27 -1.03 5.11
N LEU A 10 -9.10 -1.47 4.18
CA LEU A 10 -9.76 -0.60 3.21
C LEU A 10 -10.71 0.38 3.90
N ASP A 11 -11.43 -0.03 4.95
CA ASP A 11 -12.35 0.84 5.69
C ASP A 11 -11.64 2.02 6.37
N ARG A 12 -10.36 1.86 6.74
CA ARG A 12 -9.53 2.94 7.30
C ARG A 12 -9.06 3.95 6.26
N LEU A 13 -9.20 3.65 4.97
CA LEU A 13 -8.77 4.54 3.90
C LEU A 13 -9.84 5.61 3.61
N PRO A 14 -9.43 6.88 3.38
CA PRO A 14 -10.32 7.86 2.78
C PRO A 14 -10.70 7.45 1.34
N ASP A 15 -11.87 7.86 0.87
CA ASP A 15 -12.43 7.46 -0.43
C ASP A 15 -11.50 7.71 -1.62
N ILE A 16 -10.70 8.78 -1.55
CA ILE A 16 -9.72 9.09 -2.60
C ILE A 16 -8.65 7.99 -2.74
N LEU A 17 -8.24 7.35 -1.64
CA LEU A 17 -7.25 6.28 -1.67
C LEU A 17 -7.85 4.93 -2.06
N LYS A 18 -9.16 4.73 -1.87
CA LYS A 18 -9.93 3.55 -2.34
C LYS A 18 -10.09 3.49 -3.86
N LYS A 19 -9.80 4.57 -4.59
CA LYS A 19 -9.86 4.55 -6.06
C LYS A 19 -8.70 3.76 -6.66
N ASN A 20 -8.94 3.08 -7.78
CA ASN A 20 -7.92 2.43 -8.61
C ASN A 20 -7.07 1.38 -7.85
N LEU A 21 -7.67 0.63 -6.92
CA LEU A 21 -6.97 -0.38 -6.11
C LEU A 21 -6.19 -1.42 -6.94
N HIS A 22 -6.72 -1.80 -8.10
CA HIS A 22 -6.11 -2.78 -9.00
C HIS A 22 -5.22 -2.18 -10.09
N ARG A 23 -5.01 -0.85 -10.08
CA ARG A 23 -4.05 -0.20 -10.99
C ARG A 23 -2.68 -0.09 -10.32
N ASN A 24 -1.64 -0.03 -11.15
CA ASN A 24 -0.27 0.15 -10.72
C ASN A 24 -0.13 1.47 -9.97
N LEU A 25 0.26 1.37 -8.70
CA LEU A 25 0.67 2.51 -7.91
C LEU A 25 2.12 2.87 -8.24
N CYS A 26 2.98 1.86 -8.34
CA CYS A 26 4.35 2.00 -8.79
C CYS A 26 4.46 1.47 -10.22
N THR A 27 4.66 2.36 -11.19
CA THR A 27 4.83 1.97 -12.59
C THR A 27 6.25 1.52 -12.94
N CYS A 28 7.24 1.80 -12.07
CA CYS A 28 8.62 1.34 -12.31
C CYS A 28 8.75 -0.19 -12.27
N ASN A 29 7.99 -0.83 -11.37
CA ASN A 29 8.03 -2.28 -11.14
C ASN A 29 6.63 -2.92 -11.23
N ASP A 30 5.69 -2.23 -11.89
CA ASP A 30 4.31 -2.68 -12.11
C ASP A 30 3.59 -3.20 -10.84
N VAL A 31 3.74 -2.47 -9.74
CA VAL A 31 3.16 -2.86 -8.44
C VAL A 31 1.78 -2.23 -8.27
N PRO A 32 0.69 -3.02 -8.21
CA PRO A 32 -0.65 -2.51 -7.97
C PRO A 32 -0.81 -2.00 -6.55
N LYS A 33 -1.70 -1.01 -6.37
CA LYS A 33 -1.99 -0.42 -5.05
C LYS A 33 -2.43 -1.50 -4.04
N MET A 34 -3.22 -2.47 -4.48
CA MET A 34 -3.69 -3.57 -3.63
C MET A 34 -2.55 -4.41 -3.04
N ASP A 35 -1.44 -4.61 -3.75
CA ASP A 35 -0.32 -5.40 -3.23
C ASP A 35 0.47 -4.64 -2.16
N ILE A 36 0.51 -3.30 -2.25
CA ILE A 36 1.00 -2.45 -1.14
C ILE A 36 0.11 -2.60 0.09
N ILE A 37 -1.22 -2.55 -0.08
CA ILE A 37 -2.18 -2.70 1.03
C ILE A 37 -2.04 -4.07 1.70
N LYS A 38 -1.93 -5.16 0.91
CA LYS A 38 -1.66 -6.50 1.43
C LYS A 38 -0.35 -6.57 2.20
N ALA A 39 0.73 -5.95 1.70
CA ALA A 39 1.99 -5.89 2.42
C ALA A 39 1.85 -5.18 3.78
N ILE A 40 1.08 -4.09 3.84
CA ILE A 40 0.79 -3.38 5.10
C ILE A 40 -0.03 -4.28 6.05
N VAL A 41 -1.06 -4.96 5.55
CA VAL A 41 -1.87 -5.93 6.33
C VAL A 41 -1.02 -7.09 6.86
N ASN A 42 0.02 -7.47 6.12
CA ASN A 42 1.02 -8.48 6.50
C ASN A 42 2.14 -7.92 7.39
N GLY A 43 2.05 -6.66 7.84
CA GLY A 43 2.92 -6.07 8.85
C GLY A 43 4.02 -5.16 8.32
N ALA A 44 4.01 -4.77 7.04
CA ALA A 44 4.92 -3.75 6.51
C ALA A 44 4.45 -2.34 6.93
N THR A 45 4.99 -1.82 8.04
CA THR A 45 4.62 -0.53 8.61
C THR A 45 5.60 0.60 8.26
N THR A 46 6.58 0.33 7.40
CA THR A 46 7.58 1.30 6.95
C THR A 46 7.80 1.19 5.44
N VAL A 47 8.19 2.29 4.80
CA VAL A 47 8.57 2.30 3.37
C VAL A 47 9.67 1.27 3.08
N GLN A 48 10.61 1.09 4.01
CA GLN A 48 11.68 0.09 3.86
C GLN A 48 11.15 -1.34 3.81
N GLN A 49 10.19 -1.70 4.65
CA GLN A 49 9.55 -3.02 4.57
C GLN A 49 8.73 -3.18 3.29
N ILE A 50 8.04 -2.12 2.83
CA ILE A 50 7.33 -2.14 1.55
C ILE A 50 8.29 -2.38 0.38
N LYS A 51 9.48 -1.75 0.38
CA LYS A 51 10.53 -2.00 -0.63
C LYS A 51 10.91 -3.47 -0.67
N ILE A 52 11.18 -4.06 0.49
CA ILE A 52 11.61 -5.46 0.61
C ILE A 52 10.53 -6.42 0.11
N GLN A 53 9.26 -6.17 0.44
CA GLN A 53 8.17 -7.09 0.12
C GLN A 53 7.62 -6.94 -1.30
N THR A 54 7.66 -5.73 -1.87
CA THR A 54 6.91 -5.41 -3.11
C THR A 54 7.77 -4.82 -4.21
N TYR A 55 9.01 -4.44 -3.93
CA TYR A 55 9.89 -3.67 -4.82
C TYR A 55 9.39 -2.26 -5.18
N ALA A 56 8.25 -1.81 -4.67
CA ALA A 56 7.81 -0.43 -4.86
C ALA A 56 8.78 0.57 -4.21
N THR A 57 8.81 1.81 -4.72
CA THR A 57 9.68 2.92 -4.24
C THR A 57 11.20 2.72 -4.43
N THR A 58 11.62 1.68 -5.16
CA THR A 58 13.04 1.42 -5.49
C THR A 58 13.51 2.10 -6.78
N GLY A 59 12.58 2.48 -7.67
CA GLY A 59 12.85 3.22 -8.91
C GLY A 59 12.88 4.75 -8.68
N SER A 60 12.09 5.49 -9.46
CA SER A 60 12.07 6.97 -9.41
C SER A 60 11.55 7.57 -8.09
N GLY A 61 10.86 6.78 -7.27
CA GLY A 61 10.27 7.23 -6.02
C GLY A 61 8.97 8.04 -6.17
N CYS A 62 8.40 8.20 -7.38
CA CYS A 62 7.16 8.97 -7.58
C CYS A 62 5.95 8.45 -6.77
N CYS A 63 5.94 7.16 -6.44
CA CYS A 63 4.88 6.53 -5.64
C CYS A 63 5.09 6.63 -4.13
N THR A 64 6.25 7.09 -3.65
CA THR A 64 6.64 7.01 -2.22
C THR A 64 5.64 7.74 -1.32
N GLN A 65 5.24 8.97 -1.68
CA GLN A 65 4.29 9.74 -0.88
C GLN A 65 2.93 9.03 -0.74
N GLN A 66 2.47 8.36 -1.80
CA GLN A 66 1.20 7.63 -1.73
C GLN A 66 1.33 6.32 -0.93
N VAL A 67 2.50 5.67 -0.94
CA VAL A 67 2.81 4.53 -0.06
C VAL A 67 2.81 4.97 1.40
N GLU A 68 3.50 6.08 1.73
CA GLU A 68 3.52 6.64 3.08
C GLU A 68 2.11 6.95 3.59
N ARG A 69 1.26 7.53 2.73
CA ARG A 69 -0.12 7.83 3.09
C ARG A 69 -0.96 6.58 3.34
N LEU A 70 -0.74 5.50 2.58
CA LEU A 70 -1.41 4.21 2.82
C LEU A 70 -0.97 3.61 4.16
N ILE A 71 0.34 3.67 4.47
CA ILE A 71 0.87 3.24 5.76
C ILE A 71 0.24 4.05 6.88
N GLU A 72 0.23 5.39 6.78
CA GLU A 72 -0.39 6.27 7.79
C GLU A 72 -1.85 5.89 8.03
N CYS A 73 -2.69 5.85 6.99
CA CYS A 73 -4.12 5.56 7.17
C CYS A 73 -4.38 4.16 7.77
N ILE A 74 -3.61 3.15 7.37
CA ILE A 74 -3.83 1.75 7.80
C ILE A 74 -3.15 1.44 9.14
N CYS A 75 -2.07 2.13 9.50
CA CYS A 75 -1.30 1.86 10.72
C CYS A 75 -1.55 2.88 11.85
N SER A 76 -2.16 4.04 11.58
CA SER A 76 -2.54 5.01 12.62
C SER A 76 -3.64 4.44 13.52
N SER A 77 -3.22 3.78 14.60
CA SER A 77 -4.05 3.27 15.70
C SER A 77 -4.81 4.36 16.43
#